data_AF-A0A1C6CT36-F1
#
_entry.id   AF-A0A1C6CT36-F1
#
_cell.length_a   1.000
_cell.length_b   1.000
_cell.length_c   1.000
_cell.angle_alpha   90.00
_cell.angle_beta   90.00
_cell.angle_gamma   90.00
#
_symmetry.space_group_name_H-M   'P 1'
#
loop_
_entity.id
_entity.type
_entity.pdbx_description
1 polymer ?
#
loop_
_entity_poly.entity_id
_entity_poly.type
_entity_poly.pdbx_seq_one_letter_code
_entity_poly.pdbx_strand_id
1 'polypeptide(L)'
;MIASSSGGFINASRSDIEHYLNPNNFKNGKKGMLQFLRLDSYKGGITAGELNGYLNSLKPASSGTNVFYNQGQAFINAARKYNIDLSYLVGHSMLETGYGRSTLAQGQVLTSYKGKPLPQPVKVYNFFGIGAFDGTANLSGAEAAYKNGWTSVEKTIEGSARWISSNYIHHGSYGQNTLYKMRWSYDHLHHQYATDVNWANAISGIMYKFIGMYDTNSNLIFEIPVHR
;
A
#
# COMPACT_ATOMS: atom_id res chain seq x y z
N MET A 1 3.16 6.09 -16.36
CA MET A 1 4.47 5.41 -16.43
C MET A 1 4.28 3.89 -16.33
N ILE A 2 5.29 3.11 -16.66
CA ILE A 2 5.35 1.65 -16.48
C ILE A 2 6.77 1.22 -16.12
N ALA A 3 6.94 0.15 -15.34
CA ALA A 3 8.25 -0.37 -14.96
C ALA A 3 9.01 -0.92 -16.18
N SER A 4 10.29 -0.56 -16.30
CA SER A 4 11.21 -1.05 -17.35
C SER A 4 11.92 -2.33 -16.93
N SER A 5 12.26 -3.20 -17.90
CA SER A 5 13.12 -4.37 -17.69
C SER A 5 14.55 -4.00 -17.27
N SER A 6 15.04 -2.82 -17.65
CA SER A 6 16.34 -2.29 -17.24
C SER A 6 16.33 -1.61 -15.86
N GLY A 7 15.18 -1.61 -15.17
CA GLY A 7 14.96 -0.89 -13.92
C GLY A 7 14.43 0.52 -14.13
N GLY A 8 13.73 1.04 -13.11
CA GLY A 8 13.08 2.36 -13.17
C GLY A 8 11.77 2.38 -13.95
N PHE A 9 11.24 3.59 -14.16
CA PHE A 9 9.96 3.84 -14.82
C PHE A 9 10.17 4.59 -16.14
N ILE A 10 9.42 4.19 -17.17
CA ILE A 10 9.36 4.87 -18.47
C ILE A 10 7.92 5.35 -18.75
N ASN A 11 7.75 6.19 -19.77
CA ASN A 11 6.42 6.57 -20.23
C ASN A 11 5.66 5.34 -20.74
N ALA A 12 4.42 5.18 -20.30
CA ALA A 12 3.55 4.12 -20.78
C ALA A 12 3.05 4.47 -22.19
N SER A 13 3.05 3.50 -23.09
CA SER A 13 2.44 3.64 -24.41
C SER A 13 0.92 3.68 -24.31
N ARG A 14 0.24 4.11 -25.39
CA ARG A 14 -1.23 4.04 -25.47
C ARG A 14 -1.73 2.62 -25.26
N SER A 15 -1.07 1.62 -25.86
CA SER A 15 -1.41 0.21 -25.69
C SER A 15 -1.21 -0.28 -24.26
N ASP A 16 -0.20 0.19 -23.54
CA ASP A 16 -0.04 -0.14 -22.11
C ASP A 16 -1.22 0.39 -21.31
N ILE A 17 -1.61 1.64 -21.54
CA ILE A 17 -2.75 2.26 -20.86
C ILE A 17 -4.04 1.48 -21.19
N GLU A 18 -4.33 1.23 -22.46
CA GLU A 18 -5.51 0.47 -22.90
C GLU A 18 -5.55 -0.93 -22.28
N HIS A 19 -4.40 -1.60 -22.16
CA HIS A 19 -4.32 -2.92 -21.55
C HIS A 19 -4.74 -2.90 -20.07
N TYR A 20 -4.14 -2.03 -19.26
CA TYR A 20 -4.41 -1.97 -17.81
C TYR A 20 -5.74 -1.29 -17.45
N LEU A 21 -6.25 -0.43 -18.33
CA LEU A 21 -7.55 0.21 -18.18
C LEU A 21 -8.70 -0.76 -18.52
N ASN A 22 -8.52 -1.75 -19.39
CA ASN A 22 -9.60 -2.64 -19.80
C ASN A 22 -9.87 -3.76 -18.77
N PRO A 23 -10.99 -3.75 -18.02
CA PRO A 23 -11.27 -4.74 -16.99
C PRO A 23 -11.45 -6.16 -17.55
N ASN A 24 -11.81 -6.31 -18.83
CA ASN A 24 -11.95 -7.62 -19.47
C ASN A 24 -10.65 -8.41 -19.51
N ASN A 25 -9.49 -7.72 -19.47
CA ASN A 25 -8.19 -8.37 -19.42
C ASN A 25 -7.91 -9.06 -18.07
N PHE A 26 -8.65 -8.71 -17.02
CA PHE A 26 -8.33 -9.14 -15.64
C PHE A 26 -9.47 -9.83 -14.90
N LYS A 27 -10.73 -9.56 -15.24
CA LYS A 27 -11.91 -10.02 -14.48
C LYS A 27 -12.05 -11.55 -14.39
N ASN A 28 -11.51 -12.28 -15.36
CA ASN A 28 -11.55 -13.75 -15.39
C ASN A 28 -10.34 -14.41 -14.71
N GLY A 29 -9.32 -13.63 -14.32
CA GLY A 29 -8.09 -14.15 -13.72
C GLY A 29 -8.13 -14.08 -12.19
N LYS A 30 -7.70 -15.15 -11.50
CA LYS A 30 -7.68 -15.19 -10.02
C LYS A 30 -6.92 -14.04 -9.38
N LYS A 31 -5.76 -13.69 -9.95
CA LYS A 31 -4.93 -12.55 -9.50
C LYS A 31 -5.54 -11.22 -9.91
N GLY A 32 -5.91 -11.09 -11.19
CA GLY A 32 -6.40 -9.83 -11.75
C GLY A 32 -7.75 -9.39 -11.16
N MET A 33 -8.60 -10.35 -10.77
CA MET A 33 -9.92 -10.08 -10.20
C MET A 33 -9.86 -9.33 -8.86
N LEU A 34 -8.80 -9.52 -8.07
CA LEU A 34 -8.65 -8.86 -6.76
C LEU A 34 -8.49 -7.33 -6.86
N GLN A 35 -8.16 -6.78 -8.03
CA GLN A 35 -8.11 -5.33 -8.22
C GLN A 35 -9.49 -4.68 -8.16
N PHE A 36 -10.54 -5.49 -8.35
CA PHE A 36 -11.94 -5.11 -8.26
C PHE A 36 -12.55 -5.40 -6.88
N LEU A 37 -11.77 -5.98 -5.94
CA LEU A 37 -12.24 -6.28 -4.58
C LEU A 37 -12.58 -4.98 -3.84
N ARG A 38 -13.72 -4.96 -3.15
CA ARG A 38 -14.12 -3.92 -2.20
C ARG A 38 -13.19 -3.94 -0.97
N LEU A 39 -12.52 -2.81 -0.78
CA LEU A 39 -11.46 -2.60 0.21
C LEU A 39 -11.95 -1.93 1.50
N ASP A 40 -13.19 -1.46 1.51
CA ASP A 40 -13.85 -0.66 2.55
C ASP A 40 -14.53 -1.51 3.64
N SER A 41 -13.99 -2.70 3.88
CA SER A 41 -14.41 -3.56 4.98
C SER A 41 -13.28 -4.45 5.48
N TYR A 42 -13.09 -4.46 6.80
CA TYR A 42 -12.28 -5.47 7.47
C TYR A 42 -13.10 -6.77 7.59
N LYS A 43 -12.52 -7.90 7.17
CA LYS A 43 -13.25 -9.18 7.02
C LYS A 43 -12.96 -10.20 8.12
N GLY A 44 -11.98 -9.96 9.01
CA GLY A 44 -11.58 -10.93 10.03
C GLY A 44 -10.94 -12.20 9.45
N GLY A 45 -10.96 -13.29 10.21
CA GLY A 45 -10.55 -14.63 9.74
C GLY A 45 -9.05 -14.94 9.76
N ILE A 46 -8.17 -13.94 9.62
CA ILE A 46 -6.72 -14.15 9.65
C ILE A 46 -6.17 -13.83 11.04
N THR A 47 -5.47 -14.79 11.66
CA THR A 47 -4.76 -14.59 12.93
C THR A 47 -3.41 -13.90 12.72
N ALA A 48 -2.88 -13.28 13.78
CA ALA A 48 -1.55 -12.68 13.73
C ALA A 48 -0.45 -13.71 13.45
N GLY A 49 -0.60 -14.94 13.94
CA GLY A 49 0.34 -16.03 13.70
C GLY A 49 0.41 -16.45 12.23
N GLU A 50 -0.74 -16.63 11.58
CA GLU A 50 -0.80 -16.97 10.15
C GLU A 50 -0.19 -15.86 9.28
N LEU A 51 -0.54 -14.61 9.55
CA LEU A 51 0.03 -13.48 8.83
C LEU A 51 1.53 -13.35 9.09
N ASN A 52 1.99 -13.54 10.34
CA ASN A 52 3.42 -13.54 10.67
C ASN A 52 4.17 -14.67 9.97
N GLY A 53 3.56 -15.85 9.77
CA GLY A 53 4.16 -16.93 8.99
C GLY A 53 4.58 -16.47 7.59
N TYR A 54 3.74 -15.67 6.93
CA TYR A 54 4.06 -15.05 5.65
C TYR A 54 5.04 -13.88 5.75
N LEU A 55 4.82 -12.93 6.67
CA LEU A 55 5.67 -11.74 6.80
C LEU A 55 7.12 -12.10 7.19
N ASN A 56 7.29 -13.13 8.00
CA ASN A 56 8.60 -13.60 8.44
C ASN A 56 9.34 -14.39 7.35
N SER A 57 8.63 -14.90 6.33
CA SER A 57 9.25 -15.56 5.18
C SER A 57 9.78 -14.59 4.12
N LEU A 58 9.52 -13.28 4.26
CA LEU A 58 9.98 -12.27 3.32
C LEU A 58 11.51 -12.10 3.41
N LYS A 59 12.13 -11.81 2.25
CA LYS A 59 13.57 -11.55 2.19
C LYS A 59 13.97 -10.44 3.18
N PRO A 60 15.07 -10.60 3.93
CA PRO A 60 15.52 -9.56 4.84
C PRO A 60 15.94 -8.31 4.06
N ALA A 61 15.91 -7.17 4.75
CA ALA A 61 16.61 -5.97 4.29
C ALA A 61 18.11 -6.07 4.60
N SER A 62 18.89 -5.12 4.08
CA SER A 62 20.33 -5.02 4.39
C SER A 62 20.61 -4.81 5.88
N SER A 63 19.63 -4.33 6.65
CA SER A 63 19.66 -4.16 8.11
C SER A 63 19.43 -5.47 8.91
N GLY A 64 19.14 -6.59 8.24
CA GLY A 64 19.00 -7.92 8.85
C GLY A 64 17.58 -8.48 8.88
N THR A 65 16.54 -7.65 9.04
CA THR A 65 15.13 -8.09 8.98
C THR A 65 14.30 -7.16 8.10
N ASN A 66 13.25 -7.68 7.47
CA ASN A 66 12.26 -6.82 6.83
C ASN A 66 11.42 -6.15 7.93
N VAL A 67 10.93 -4.93 7.69
CA VAL A 67 10.20 -4.19 8.75
C VAL A 67 8.86 -4.80 9.13
N PHE A 68 8.32 -5.73 8.35
CA PHE A 68 7.05 -6.40 8.65
C PHE A 68 7.23 -7.66 9.51
N TYR A 69 8.46 -8.02 9.87
CA TYR A 69 8.72 -9.18 10.72
C TYR A 69 7.95 -9.06 12.05
N ASN A 70 7.12 -10.07 12.35
CA ASN A 70 6.20 -10.13 13.49
C ASN A 70 5.10 -9.04 13.55
N GLN A 71 4.83 -8.32 12.46
CA GLN A 71 3.88 -7.19 12.45
C GLN A 71 2.43 -7.56 12.10
N GLY A 72 2.09 -8.85 12.06
CA GLY A 72 0.75 -9.32 11.71
C GLY A 72 -0.34 -8.73 12.60
N GLN A 73 -0.09 -8.63 13.92
CA GLN A 73 -1.06 -8.01 14.84
C GLN A 73 -1.24 -6.51 14.59
N ALA A 74 -0.17 -5.79 14.23
CA ALA A 74 -0.25 -4.37 13.92
C ALA A 74 -1.09 -4.11 12.67
N PHE A 75 -0.91 -4.92 11.63
CA PHE A 75 -1.74 -4.89 10.43
C PHE A 75 -3.21 -5.20 10.72
N ILE A 76 -3.48 -6.26 11.48
CA ILE A 76 -4.85 -6.63 11.89
C ILE A 76 -5.51 -5.48 12.66
N ASN A 77 -4.81 -4.90 13.64
CA ASN A 77 -5.33 -3.81 14.45
C ASN A 77 -5.64 -2.57 13.60
N ALA A 78 -4.74 -2.19 12.71
CA ALA A 78 -4.92 -1.05 11.82
C ALA A 78 -6.07 -1.27 10.82
N ALA A 79 -6.09 -2.43 10.15
CA ALA A 79 -7.13 -2.79 9.19
C ALA A 79 -8.52 -2.77 9.84
N ARG A 80 -8.64 -3.36 11.04
CA ARG A 80 -9.88 -3.34 11.83
C ARG A 80 -10.28 -1.94 12.26
N LYS A 81 -9.34 -1.16 12.81
CA LYS A 81 -9.59 0.19 13.33
C LYS A 81 -10.12 1.14 12.25
N TYR A 82 -9.60 1.05 11.03
CA TYR A 82 -9.96 1.93 9.93
C TYR A 82 -10.92 1.30 8.92
N ASN A 83 -11.47 0.12 9.26
CA ASN A 83 -12.39 -0.66 8.45
C ASN A 83 -11.94 -0.84 7.00
N ILE A 84 -10.70 -1.30 6.82
CA ILE A 84 -10.13 -1.59 5.50
C ILE A 84 -9.76 -3.07 5.37
N ASP A 85 -9.75 -3.56 4.14
CA ASP A 85 -9.37 -4.94 3.86
C ASP A 85 -7.90 -5.21 4.25
N LEU A 86 -7.69 -6.26 5.06
CA LEU A 86 -6.37 -6.61 5.59
C LEU A 86 -5.41 -7.04 4.47
N SER A 87 -5.91 -7.80 3.49
CA SER A 87 -5.09 -8.27 2.38
C SER A 87 -4.57 -7.12 1.53
N TYR A 88 -5.42 -6.13 1.30
CA TYR A 88 -5.04 -4.90 0.66
C TYR A 88 -4.03 -4.10 1.47
N LEU A 89 -4.27 -3.84 2.76
CA LEU A 89 -3.36 -3.02 3.57
C LEU A 89 -1.94 -3.62 3.58
N VAL A 90 -1.84 -4.94 3.75
CA VAL A 90 -0.57 -5.67 3.70
C VAL A 90 0.04 -5.60 2.30
N GLY A 91 -0.73 -5.94 1.26
CA GLY A 91 -0.21 -5.98 -0.12
C GLY A 91 0.26 -4.62 -0.62
N HIS A 92 -0.47 -3.57 -0.30
CA HIS A 92 -0.13 -2.19 -0.63
C HIS A 92 1.14 -1.76 0.12
N SER A 93 1.21 -2.02 1.44
CA SER A 93 2.44 -1.76 2.22
C SER A 93 3.65 -2.48 1.65
N MET A 94 3.49 -3.71 1.18
CA MET A 94 4.58 -4.46 0.57
C MET A 94 5.03 -3.87 -0.76
N LEU A 95 4.12 -3.41 -1.61
CA LEU A 95 4.51 -2.79 -2.89
C LEU A 95 5.32 -1.51 -2.65
N GLU A 96 4.77 -0.58 -1.86
CA GLU A 96 5.36 0.75 -1.64
C GLU A 96 6.69 0.71 -0.89
N THR A 97 6.92 -0.32 -0.09
CA THR A 97 8.15 -0.49 0.69
C THR A 97 9.17 -1.43 0.05
N GLY A 98 8.90 -1.97 -1.15
CA GLY A 98 9.76 -2.97 -1.77
C GLY A 98 9.89 -4.24 -0.93
N TYR A 99 8.77 -4.71 -0.37
CA TYR A 99 8.63 -5.82 0.57
C TYR A 99 9.28 -5.53 1.93
N GLY A 100 9.13 -4.30 2.41
CA GLY A 100 9.61 -3.87 3.71
C GLY A 100 11.11 -3.61 3.75
N ARG A 101 11.75 -3.26 2.62
CA ARG A 101 13.21 -3.14 2.49
C ARG A 101 13.69 -1.76 2.03
N SER A 102 12.80 -0.88 1.57
CA SER A 102 13.18 0.48 1.17
C SER A 102 13.76 1.27 2.34
N THR A 103 14.60 2.27 2.05
CA THR A 103 15.24 3.11 3.06
C THR A 103 14.22 3.79 3.99
N LEU A 104 13.15 4.36 3.41
CA LEU A 104 12.05 4.97 4.17
C LEU A 104 11.32 3.97 5.07
N ALA A 105 11.15 2.73 4.59
CA ALA A 105 10.48 1.68 5.35
C ALA A 105 11.35 1.13 6.48
N GLN A 106 12.66 1.01 6.28
CA GLN A 106 13.63 0.56 7.30
C GLN A 106 13.89 1.59 8.42
N GLY A 107 13.42 2.80 8.16
CA GLY A 107 13.40 3.92 9.08
C GLY A 107 14.67 4.75 9.01
N GLN A 108 14.49 6.05 9.18
CA GLN A 108 15.56 7.05 9.13
C GLN A 108 15.65 7.75 10.47
N VAL A 109 16.88 8.03 10.91
CA VAL A 109 17.13 8.79 12.14
C VAL A 109 17.20 10.27 11.77
N LEU A 110 16.25 11.06 12.26
CA LEU A 110 16.33 12.51 12.18
C LEU A 110 17.10 13.06 13.38
N THR A 111 18.02 13.97 13.09
CA THR A 111 18.70 14.81 14.08
C THR A 111 18.26 16.28 13.99
N SER A 112 17.53 16.64 12.93
CA SER A 112 16.92 17.96 12.74
C SER A 112 15.56 17.83 12.07
N TYR A 113 14.70 18.84 12.26
CA TYR A 113 13.40 18.97 11.61
C TYR A 113 13.25 20.41 11.10
N LYS A 114 12.98 20.58 9.80
CA LYS A 114 12.90 21.89 9.13
C LYS A 114 14.14 22.77 9.39
N GLY A 115 15.32 22.15 9.34
CA GLY A 115 16.61 22.81 9.57
C GLY A 115 16.92 23.15 11.03
N LYS A 116 16.07 22.79 11.99
CA LYS A 116 16.34 23.00 13.42
C LYS A 116 16.75 21.70 14.11
N PRO A 117 17.83 21.66 14.91
CA PRO A 117 18.21 20.47 15.66
C PRO A 117 17.08 19.94 16.56
N LEU A 118 16.93 18.63 16.61
CA LEU A 118 16.05 17.97 17.57
C LEU A 118 16.75 17.83 18.93
N PRO A 119 16.02 17.86 20.06
CA PRO A 119 16.61 17.64 21.39
C PRO A 119 17.31 16.28 21.52
N GLN A 120 16.85 15.30 20.76
CA GLN A 120 17.43 13.97 20.66
C GLN A 120 17.14 13.37 19.28
N PRO A 121 18.00 12.47 18.76
CA PRO A 121 17.73 11.77 17.52
C PRO A 121 16.43 10.95 17.60
N VAL A 122 15.61 10.99 16.55
CA VAL A 122 14.35 10.24 16.48
C VAL A 122 14.33 9.38 15.23
N LYS A 123 14.16 8.06 15.41
CA LYS A 123 13.94 7.14 14.30
C LYS A 123 12.47 7.19 13.87
N VAL A 124 12.24 7.37 12.57
CA VAL A 124 10.91 7.45 11.97
C VAL A 124 10.81 6.56 10.75
N TYR A 125 9.60 6.17 10.39
CA TYR A 125 9.33 5.23 9.30
C TYR A 125 8.22 5.79 8.39
N ASN A 126 8.28 5.52 7.09
CA ASN A 126 7.27 5.97 6.12
C ASN A 126 7.02 4.88 5.08
N PHE A 127 5.84 4.27 5.07
CA PHE A 127 5.56 3.11 4.22
C PHE A 127 4.97 3.47 2.86
N PHE A 128 4.23 4.57 2.77
CA PHE A 128 3.52 4.99 1.56
C PHE A 128 4.16 6.21 0.88
N GLY A 129 5.39 6.57 1.27
CA GLY A 129 6.06 7.77 0.73
C GLY A 129 5.27 9.06 0.98
N ILE A 130 4.43 9.10 2.01
CA ILE A 130 3.56 10.26 2.27
C ILE A 130 4.44 11.48 2.57
N GLY A 131 4.29 12.53 1.78
CA GLY A 131 5.08 13.76 1.89
C GLY A 131 6.51 13.65 1.39
N ALA A 132 6.85 12.61 0.61
CA ALA A 132 8.13 12.48 -0.07
C ALA A 132 8.09 13.21 -1.42
N PHE A 133 8.88 14.27 -1.57
CA PHE A 133 8.94 15.09 -2.79
C PHE A 133 10.12 14.71 -3.68
N ASP A 134 9.97 14.92 -5.00
CA ASP A 134 11.03 14.66 -5.97
C ASP A 134 12.34 15.40 -5.60
N GLY A 135 13.47 14.73 -5.78
CA GLY A 135 14.80 15.24 -5.41
C GLY A 135 15.12 15.24 -3.91
N THR A 136 14.12 15.16 -3.02
CA THR A 136 14.32 15.18 -1.56
C THR A 136 13.54 14.09 -0.81
N ALA A 137 13.10 13.06 -1.53
CA ALA A 137 12.11 12.08 -1.07
C ALA A 137 12.44 11.44 0.29
N ASN A 138 13.72 11.11 0.50
CA ASN A 138 14.18 10.54 1.76
C ASN A 138 13.99 11.52 2.93
N LEU A 139 14.49 12.76 2.81
CA LEU A 139 14.41 13.76 3.88
C LEU A 139 12.96 14.20 4.12
N SER A 140 12.27 14.63 3.06
CA SER A 140 10.89 15.13 3.15
C SER A 140 9.92 14.07 3.67
N GLY A 141 10.06 12.82 3.20
CA GLY A 141 9.30 11.68 3.72
C GLY A 141 9.59 11.38 5.19
N ALA A 142 10.83 11.56 5.64
CA ALA A 142 11.20 11.38 7.06
C ALA A 142 10.64 12.52 7.93
N GLU A 143 10.70 13.76 7.47
CA GLU A 143 10.10 14.91 8.16
C GLU A 143 8.56 14.79 8.25
N ALA A 144 7.92 14.28 7.20
CA ALA A 144 6.49 13.96 7.21
C ALA A 144 6.17 12.87 8.24
N ALA A 145 6.97 11.80 8.30
CA ALA A 145 6.81 10.74 9.31
C ALA A 145 7.00 11.27 10.74
N TYR A 146 8.01 12.12 10.96
CA TYR A 146 8.23 12.79 12.24
C TYR A 146 7.03 13.64 12.65
N LYS A 147 6.51 14.48 11.74
CA LYS A 147 5.32 15.31 11.97
C LYS A 147 4.09 14.48 12.38
N ASN A 148 3.94 13.29 11.80
CA ASN A 148 2.82 12.39 12.09
C ASN A 148 3.07 11.45 13.28
N GLY A 149 4.24 11.54 13.94
CA GLY A 149 4.56 10.71 15.09
C GLY A 149 4.82 9.24 14.75
N TRP A 150 5.21 8.93 13.51
CA TRP A 150 5.50 7.58 13.03
C TRP A 150 6.88 7.11 13.48
N THR A 151 7.03 6.96 14.79
CA THR A 151 8.30 6.65 15.48
C THR A 151 8.49 5.15 15.75
N SER A 152 7.56 4.31 15.29
CA SER A 152 7.66 2.85 15.31
C SER A 152 6.98 2.27 14.08
N VAL A 153 7.26 1.01 13.79
CA VAL A 153 6.65 0.27 12.68
C VAL A 153 5.13 0.19 12.86
N GLU A 154 4.65 -0.13 14.06
CA GLU A 154 3.23 -0.26 14.40
C GLU A 154 2.48 1.07 14.20
N LYS A 155 3.05 2.18 14.70
CA LYS A 155 2.49 3.53 14.49
C LYS A 155 2.43 3.90 13.01
N THR A 156 3.38 3.42 12.22
CA THR A 156 3.45 3.67 10.78
C THR A 156 2.41 2.86 10.03
N ILE A 157 2.21 1.58 10.38
CA ILE A 157 1.12 0.75 9.83
C ILE A 157 -0.24 1.39 10.15
N GLU A 158 -0.45 1.80 11.40
CA GLU A 158 -1.68 2.47 11.82
C GLU A 158 -1.89 3.79 11.06
N GLY A 159 -0.86 4.64 10.99
CA GLY A 159 -0.91 5.93 10.30
C GLY A 159 -1.15 5.79 8.80
N SER A 160 -0.54 4.78 8.18
CA SER A 160 -0.72 4.44 6.76
C SER A 160 -2.17 3.99 6.50
N ALA A 161 -2.71 3.12 7.36
CA ALA A 161 -4.11 2.69 7.29
C ALA A 161 -5.10 3.86 7.50
N ARG A 162 -4.80 4.76 8.43
CA ARG A 162 -5.59 5.98 8.64
C ARG A 162 -5.62 6.83 7.38
N TRP A 163 -4.45 7.13 6.84
CA TRP A 163 -4.30 8.03 5.70
C TRP A 163 -4.99 7.45 4.46
N ILE A 164 -4.81 6.16 4.18
CA ILE A 164 -5.40 5.53 2.99
C ILE A 164 -6.92 5.37 3.11
N SER A 165 -7.41 5.09 4.32
CA SER A 165 -8.84 5.06 4.63
C SER A 165 -9.45 6.45 4.39
N SER A 166 -8.88 7.50 4.97
CA SER A 166 -9.47 8.85 4.90
C SER A 166 -9.35 9.51 3.54
N ASN A 167 -8.27 9.28 2.79
CA ASN A 167 -8.03 10.00 1.53
C ASN A 167 -8.59 9.26 0.30
N TYR A 168 -8.81 7.94 0.38
CA TYR A 168 -9.25 7.16 -0.79
C TYR A 168 -10.49 6.31 -0.48
N ILE A 169 -10.35 5.32 0.41
CA ILE A 169 -11.31 4.22 0.54
C ILE A 169 -12.65 4.68 1.12
N HIS A 170 -12.59 5.41 2.24
CA HIS A 170 -13.75 5.95 2.96
C HIS A 170 -13.88 7.47 2.77
N HIS A 171 -13.22 8.04 1.76
CA HIS A 171 -13.35 9.47 1.47
C HIS A 171 -14.73 9.79 0.91
N GLY A 172 -15.46 10.70 1.56
CA GLY A 172 -16.87 10.98 1.26
C GLY A 172 -17.16 11.42 -0.18
N SER A 173 -16.22 12.10 -0.84
CA SER A 173 -16.39 12.58 -2.22
C SER A 173 -15.80 11.68 -3.30
N TYR A 174 -14.84 10.81 -2.95
CA TYR A 174 -14.10 10.02 -3.95
C TYR A 174 -14.51 8.56 -3.98
N GLY A 175 -14.77 7.95 -2.81
CA GLY A 175 -15.22 6.56 -2.72
C GLY A 175 -14.37 5.57 -3.51
N GLN A 176 -13.05 5.75 -3.55
CA GLN A 176 -12.11 4.92 -4.30
C GLN A 176 -11.82 3.63 -3.54
N ASN A 177 -12.85 2.80 -3.40
CA ASN A 177 -12.91 1.62 -2.55
C ASN A 177 -12.53 0.30 -3.26
N THR A 178 -11.92 0.38 -4.44
CA THR A 178 -11.23 -0.75 -5.10
C THR A 178 -9.86 -0.28 -5.58
N LEU A 179 -8.89 -1.19 -5.71
CA LEU A 179 -7.58 -0.87 -6.30
C LEU A 179 -7.74 -0.24 -7.68
N TYR A 180 -8.69 -0.75 -8.46
CA TYR A 180 -9.00 -0.22 -9.77
C TYR A 180 -9.44 1.25 -9.69
N LYS A 181 -10.40 1.61 -8.83
CA LYS A 181 -10.85 3.02 -8.69
C LYS A 181 -9.76 3.93 -8.13
N MET A 182 -8.91 3.42 -7.23
CA MET A 182 -7.75 4.17 -6.72
C MET A 182 -6.79 4.55 -7.85
N ARG A 183 -6.57 3.64 -8.81
CA ARG A 183 -5.69 3.89 -9.94
C ARG A 183 -6.38 4.63 -11.08
N TRP A 184 -7.58 4.23 -11.46
CA TRP A 184 -8.33 4.67 -12.63
C TRP A 184 -9.62 5.37 -12.20
N SER A 185 -9.46 6.58 -11.64
CA SER A 185 -10.59 7.43 -11.29
C SER A 185 -11.07 8.18 -12.53
N TYR A 186 -12.32 7.97 -12.95
CA TYR A 186 -12.94 8.69 -14.08
C TYR A 186 -13.46 10.07 -13.66
N ASP A 187 -14.04 10.15 -12.46
CA ASP A 187 -14.69 11.36 -11.96
C ASP A 187 -13.67 12.37 -11.40
N HIS A 188 -12.51 11.88 -10.96
CA HIS A 188 -11.48 12.70 -10.33
C HIS A 188 -10.10 12.36 -10.90
N LEU A 189 -9.84 12.77 -12.15
CA LEU A 189 -8.59 12.47 -12.87
C LEU A 189 -7.32 12.93 -12.14
N HIS A 190 -7.42 13.98 -11.33
CA HIS A 190 -6.31 14.51 -10.52
C HIS A 190 -6.06 13.70 -9.23
N HIS A 191 -7.00 12.82 -8.84
CA HIS A 191 -6.95 12.04 -7.60
C HIS A 191 -6.75 10.54 -7.90
N GLN A 192 -5.66 10.24 -8.59
CA GLN A 192 -5.20 8.87 -8.84
C GLN A 192 -4.02 8.57 -7.92
N TYR A 193 -4.01 7.40 -7.28
CA TYR A 193 -3.00 7.07 -6.28
C TYR A 193 -1.57 7.01 -6.86
N ALA A 194 -1.43 6.48 -8.07
CA ALA A 194 -0.15 6.27 -8.70
C ALA A 194 -0.18 6.57 -10.20
N THR A 195 0.98 6.91 -10.75
CA THR A 195 1.19 7.08 -12.19
C THR A 195 1.51 5.78 -12.92
N ASP A 196 1.98 4.74 -12.20
CA ASP A 196 2.26 3.43 -12.78
C ASP A 196 0.97 2.74 -13.22
N VAL A 197 0.83 2.45 -14.51
CA VAL A 197 -0.36 1.79 -15.08
C VAL A 197 -0.60 0.39 -14.50
N ASN A 198 0.45 -0.29 -14.05
CA ASN A 198 0.36 -1.64 -13.47
C ASN A 198 0.09 -1.64 -11.96
N TRP A 199 0.04 -0.48 -11.30
CA TRP A 199 -0.01 -0.38 -9.83
C TRP A 199 -1.12 -1.23 -9.21
N ALA A 200 -2.36 -1.14 -9.72
CA ALA A 200 -3.50 -1.88 -9.18
C ALA A 200 -3.30 -3.40 -9.34
N ASN A 201 -2.86 -3.84 -10.52
CA ASN A 201 -2.61 -5.24 -10.82
C ASN A 201 -1.42 -5.81 -10.01
N ALA A 202 -0.39 -5.00 -9.75
CA ALA A 202 0.75 -5.39 -8.91
C ALA A 202 0.33 -5.69 -7.47
N ILE A 203 -0.47 -4.81 -6.84
CA ILE A 203 -0.99 -5.05 -5.48
C ILE A 203 -1.93 -6.26 -5.48
N SER A 204 -2.80 -6.36 -6.48
CA SER A 204 -3.71 -7.50 -6.68
C SER A 204 -2.96 -8.85 -6.70
N GLY A 205 -1.81 -8.90 -7.39
CA GLY A 205 -0.95 -10.07 -7.42
C GLY A 205 -0.28 -10.39 -6.07
N ILE A 206 -0.02 -9.38 -5.23
CA ILE A 206 0.50 -9.58 -3.87
C ILE A 206 -0.61 -10.09 -2.96
N MET A 207 -1.79 -9.47 -2.98
CA MET A 207 -2.97 -9.90 -2.20
C MET A 207 -3.26 -11.38 -2.44
N TYR A 208 -3.21 -11.83 -3.71
CA TYR A 208 -3.46 -13.23 -4.07
C TYR A 208 -2.57 -14.25 -3.34
N LYS A 209 -1.36 -13.86 -2.88
CA LYS A 209 -0.44 -14.77 -2.18
C LYS A 209 -0.96 -15.23 -0.82
N PHE A 210 -1.86 -14.46 -0.20
CA PHE A 210 -2.37 -14.74 1.13
C PHE A 210 -3.87 -14.48 1.27
N ILE A 211 -4.57 -14.16 0.18
CA ILE A 211 -6.04 -14.05 0.16
C ILE A 211 -6.72 -15.35 0.59
N GLY A 212 -6.09 -16.51 0.31
CA GLY A 212 -6.58 -17.82 0.75
C GLY A 212 -6.48 -18.07 2.25
N MET A 213 -5.85 -17.17 3.02
CA MET A 213 -5.88 -17.22 4.48
C MET A 213 -7.21 -16.71 5.06
N TYR A 214 -8.01 -15.97 4.28
CA TYR A 214 -9.39 -15.72 4.70
C TYR A 214 -10.13 -17.05 4.71
N ASP A 215 -10.69 -17.41 5.87
CA ASP A 215 -11.56 -18.58 5.96
C ASP A 215 -12.72 -18.44 4.95
N THR A 216 -13.06 -19.57 4.36
CA THR A 216 -13.85 -19.86 3.15
C THR A 216 -15.27 -19.27 3.08
N ASN A 217 -15.63 -18.38 4.02
CA ASN A 217 -16.89 -17.62 4.08
C ASN A 217 -16.70 -16.10 3.95
N SER A 218 -15.49 -15.60 3.66
CA SER A 218 -15.29 -14.17 3.42
C SER A 218 -16.08 -13.73 2.18
N ASN A 219 -17.14 -12.93 2.40
CA ASN A 219 -17.92 -12.30 1.35
C ASN A 219 -17.03 -11.29 0.61
N LEU A 220 -16.20 -11.80 -0.32
CA LEU A 220 -15.42 -10.98 -1.23
C LEU A 220 -16.40 -10.32 -2.22
N ILE A 221 -16.69 -9.06 -1.99
CA ILE A 221 -17.55 -8.25 -2.84
C ILE A 221 -16.68 -7.59 -3.89
N PHE A 222 -17.04 -7.74 -5.17
CA PHE A 222 -16.29 -7.17 -6.28
C PHE A 222 -17.11 -6.13 -7.03
N GLU A 223 -16.44 -5.07 -7.48
CA GLU A 223 -16.99 -4.05 -8.37
C GLU A 223 -16.17 -3.96 -9.65
N ILE A 224 -16.69 -4.61 -10.69
CA ILE A 224 -16.08 -4.58 -12.02
C ILE A 224 -16.63 -3.35 -12.76
N PRO A 225 -15.78 -2.41 -13.21
CA PRO A 225 -16.23 -1.27 -13.98
C PRO A 225 -16.79 -1.71 -15.34
N VAL A 226 -17.83 -1.03 -15.81
CA VAL A 226 -18.43 -1.24 -17.13
C VAL A 226 -18.11 -0.02 -17.97
N HIS A 227 -17.22 -0.18 -18.95
CA HIS A 227 -16.96 0.85 -19.94
C HIS A 227 -18.11 0.85 -20.96
N ARG A 228 -18.69 2.01 -21.21
CA ARG A 228 -19.66 2.22 -22.28
C ARG A 228 -18.98 2.90 -23.45
#